data_AF-A0A7R9FCZ0-F1
#
_entry.id   AF-A0A7R9FCZ0-F1
#
_cell.length_a   1.000
_cell.length_b   1.000
_cell.length_c   1.000
_cell.angle_alpha   90.00
_cell.angle_beta   90.00
_cell.angle_gamma   90.00
#
_symmetry.space_group_name_H-M   'P 1'
#
loop_
_entity.id
_entity.type
_entity.pdbx_description
1 polymer ?
#
loop_
_entity_poly.entity_id
_entity_poly.type
_entity_poly.pdbx_seq_one_letter_code
_entity_poly.pdbx_strand_id
1 'polypeptide(L)'
;QSIVGVEPGMDEVEAAMLIVFYDRIAHLDPLWHVQHLGTSSGGRHSKQFVERAKLLHWSGPLKPWHQRCAHSELWDRYFIPDPTAQFRPARKRG
;
A
#
# COMPACT_ATOMS: atom_id res chain seq x y z
N GLN A 1 -0.13 17.92 -25.48
CA GLN A 1 -0.19 16.50 -25.03
C GLN A 1 0.14 16.50 -23.55
N SER A 2 -0.76 15.95 -22.72
CA SER A 2 -0.54 15.86 -21.28
C SER A 2 0.44 14.72 -20.99
N ILE A 3 1.48 15.00 -20.20
CA ILE A 3 2.45 14.00 -19.72
C ILE A 3 1.87 13.25 -18.50
N VAL A 4 0.79 13.76 -17.91
CA VAL A 4 0.07 13.19 -16.78
C VAL A 4 -1.23 12.54 -17.26
N GLY A 5 -1.49 11.33 -16.74
CA GLY A 5 -2.65 10.51 -17.06
C GLY A 5 -3.97 11.18 -16.65
N VAL A 6 -5.07 10.51 -16.97
CA VAL A 6 -6.43 11.09 -16.95
C VAL A 6 -7.05 11.17 -15.54
N GLU A 7 -6.32 10.79 -14.48
CA GLU A 7 -6.86 10.69 -13.12
C GLU A 7 -6.03 11.56 -12.14
N PRO A 8 -6.52 12.75 -11.75
CA PRO A 8 -5.78 13.67 -10.91
C PRO A 8 -5.86 13.21 -9.45
N GLY A 9 -4.74 12.78 -8.86
CA GLY A 9 -4.72 12.73 -7.39
C GLY A 9 -3.52 12.11 -6.70
N MET A 10 -2.77 11.21 -7.34
CA MET A 10 -1.61 10.56 -6.71
C MET A 10 -0.36 10.58 -7.58
N ASP A 11 -0.53 10.45 -8.88
CA ASP A 11 0.55 10.46 -9.86
C ASP A 11 1.16 11.85 -10.08
N GLU A 12 0.36 12.92 -10.00
CA GLU A 12 0.85 14.29 -10.23
C GLU A 12 1.87 14.75 -9.20
N VAL A 13 1.61 14.54 -7.90
CA VAL A 13 2.52 14.96 -6.83
C VAL A 13 3.75 14.07 -6.78
N GLU A 14 3.60 12.76 -6.99
CA GLU A 14 4.72 11.84 -7.09
C GLU A 14 5.62 12.21 -8.27
N ALA A 15 5.04 12.45 -9.46
CA ALA A 15 5.78 12.88 -10.65
C ALA A 15 6.48 14.23 -10.43
N ALA A 16 5.80 15.21 -9.81
CA ALA A 16 6.40 16.50 -9.49
C ALA A 16 7.59 16.35 -8.53
N MET A 17 7.47 15.53 -7.49
CA MET A 17 8.59 15.24 -6.59
C MET A 17 9.75 14.55 -7.31
N LEU A 18 9.48 13.59 -8.20
CA LEU A 18 10.50 12.92 -8.99
C LEU A 18 11.27 13.88 -9.92
N ILE A 19 10.56 14.85 -10.52
CA ILE A 19 11.20 15.89 -11.35
C ILE A 19 12.05 16.82 -10.49
N VAL A 20 11.51 17.33 -9.37
CA VAL A 20 12.20 18.29 -8.50
C VAL A 20 13.44 17.68 -7.85
N PHE A 21 13.38 16.42 -7.43
CA PHE A 21 14.48 15.72 -6.78
C PHE A 21 15.32 14.87 -7.73
N TYR A 22 15.24 15.10 -9.04
CA TYR A 22 16.02 14.34 -10.01
C TYR A 22 17.52 14.40 -9.67
N ASP A 23 18.15 13.21 -9.57
CA ASP A 23 19.55 13.01 -9.16
C ASP A 23 19.91 13.59 -7.77
N ARG A 24 18.91 13.88 -6.95
CA ARG A 24 19.03 14.44 -5.59
C ARG A 24 18.26 13.58 -4.58
N ILE A 25 18.38 12.26 -4.71
CA ILE A 25 17.72 11.29 -3.83
C ILE A 25 18.74 10.44 -3.06
N ALA A 26 18.29 9.86 -1.95
CA ALA A 26 18.96 8.75 -1.28
C ALA A 26 18.12 7.49 -1.43
N HIS A 27 18.78 6.35 -1.66
CA HIS A 27 18.10 5.07 -1.73
C HIS A 27 17.82 4.52 -0.33
N LEU A 28 16.58 4.12 -0.08
CA LEU A 28 16.20 3.38 1.11
C LEU A 28 16.31 1.87 0.84
N ASP A 29 16.62 1.11 1.89
CA ASP A 29 16.51 -0.36 1.83
C ASP A 29 15.06 -0.74 1.43
N PRO A 30 14.86 -1.61 0.43
CA PRO A 30 13.52 -2.01 -0.04
C PRO A 30 12.56 -2.50 1.05
N LEU A 31 13.07 -3.00 2.18
CA LEU A 31 12.24 -3.39 3.32
C LEU A 31 11.51 -2.21 3.97
N TRP A 32 11.96 -0.97 3.73
CA TRP A 32 11.28 0.26 4.16
C TRP A 32 10.15 0.70 3.22
N HIS A 33 9.90 0.00 2.10
CA HIS A 33 8.74 0.28 1.26
C HIS A 33 8.32 -0.96 0.45
N VAL A 34 7.73 -1.95 1.12
CA VAL A 34 7.17 -3.13 0.44
C VAL A 34 5.76 -2.80 -0.06
N GLN A 35 5.65 -2.51 -1.35
CA GLN A 35 4.43 -2.03 -2.01
C GLN A 35 3.69 -3.10 -2.82
N HIS A 36 2.61 -2.69 -3.50
CA HIS A 36 1.78 -3.49 -4.39
C HIS A 36 0.99 -4.61 -3.72
N LEU A 37 0.88 -4.63 -2.40
CA LEU A 37 0.14 -5.66 -1.67
C LEU A 37 -1.38 -5.59 -1.94
N GLY A 38 -1.88 -4.45 -2.43
CA GLY A 38 -3.27 -4.22 -2.81
C GLY A 38 -3.56 -4.37 -4.31
N THR A 39 -2.61 -4.86 -5.11
CA THR A 39 -2.78 -4.98 -6.57
C THR A 39 -3.44 -6.30 -7.02
N SER A 40 -3.26 -7.37 -6.25
CA SER A 40 -3.89 -8.67 -6.53
C SER A 40 -4.10 -9.47 -5.25
N SER A 41 -5.01 -10.44 -5.28
CA SER A 41 -5.24 -11.37 -4.17
C SER A 41 -4.11 -12.40 -4.00
N GLY A 42 -3.38 -12.70 -5.07
CA GLY A 42 -2.39 -13.79 -5.13
C GLY A 42 -1.04 -13.49 -4.49
N GLY A 43 -0.72 -12.22 -4.19
CA GLY A 43 0.52 -11.80 -3.54
C GLY A 43 1.79 -12.06 -4.38
N ARG A 44 2.54 -11.00 -4.74
CA ARG A 44 3.81 -11.16 -5.48
C ARG A 44 5.00 -11.53 -4.60
N HIS A 45 4.91 -11.21 -3.31
CA HIS A 45 5.97 -11.42 -2.34
C HIS A 45 5.70 -12.66 -1.48
N SER A 46 6.76 -13.42 -1.19
CA SER A 46 6.69 -14.53 -0.23
C SER A 46 6.39 -14.01 1.16
N LYS A 47 5.71 -14.82 1.98
CA LYS A 47 5.39 -14.48 3.36
C LYS A 47 6.64 -14.09 4.19
N GLN A 48 7.72 -14.88 4.06
CA GLN A 48 8.99 -14.61 4.73
C GLN A 48 9.61 -13.26 4.34
N PHE A 49 9.43 -12.81 3.10
CA PHE A 49 9.89 -11.50 2.67
C PHE A 49 9.08 -10.39 3.36
N VAL A 50 7.76 -10.50 3.31
CA VAL A 50 6.83 -9.50 3.89
C VAL A 50 6.99 -9.39 5.41
N GLU A 51 7.22 -10.49 6.11
CA GLU A 51 7.45 -10.50 7.56
C GLU A 51 8.72 -9.77 8.00
N ARG A 52 9.71 -9.60 7.12
CA ARG A 52 10.93 -8.84 7.41
C ARG A 52 10.79 -7.35 7.12
N ALA A 53 9.74 -6.95 6.40
CA ALA A 53 9.51 -5.57 6.01
C ALA A 53 9.36 -4.67 7.25
N LYS A 54 9.85 -3.43 7.11
CA LYS A 54 9.70 -2.37 8.11
C LYS A 54 8.45 -1.53 7.84
N LEU A 55 8.05 -1.43 6.57
CA LEU A 55 6.83 -0.74 6.15
C LEU A 55 6.15 -1.52 5.02
N LEU A 56 4.85 -1.77 5.21
CA LEU A 56 3.97 -2.45 4.26
C LEU A 56 3.00 -1.45 3.64
N HIS A 57 2.87 -1.49 2.32
CA HIS A 57 1.96 -0.64 1.57
C HIS A 57 1.04 -1.48 0.67
N TRP A 58 -0.25 -1.53 1.04
CA TRP A 58 -1.32 -2.02 0.17
C TRP A 58 -1.68 -0.99 -0.91
N SER A 59 -0.72 -0.66 -1.77
CA SER A 59 -0.98 0.17 -2.95
C SER A 59 -1.87 -0.60 -3.93
N GLY A 60 -2.84 0.10 -4.52
CA GLY A 60 -3.91 -0.48 -5.32
C GLY A 60 -5.28 -0.52 -4.63
N PRO A 61 -6.31 -1.05 -5.32
CA PRO A 61 -7.70 -0.99 -4.88
C PRO A 61 -8.05 -2.01 -3.78
N LEU A 62 -7.28 -3.09 -3.64
CA LEU A 62 -7.57 -4.12 -2.66
C LEU A 62 -7.01 -3.71 -1.29
N LYS A 63 -7.86 -3.11 -0.46
CA LYS A 63 -7.48 -2.73 0.91
C LYS A 63 -7.83 -3.83 1.92
N PRO A 64 -6.93 -4.18 2.85
CA PRO A 64 -7.13 -5.30 3.79
C PRO A 64 -8.30 -5.06 4.77
N TRP A 65 -8.67 -3.80 4.99
CA TRP A 65 -9.83 -3.42 5.80
C TRP A 65 -11.17 -3.39 5.05
N HIS A 66 -11.16 -3.62 3.74
CA HIS A 66 -12.37 -3.63 2.90
C HIS A 66 -12.67 -5.00 2.29
N GLN A 67 -11.64 -5.82 2.07
CA GLN A 67 -11.77 -7.17 1.54
C GLN A 67 -10.51 -8.00 1.82
N ARG A 68 -10.61 -9.33 1.66
CA ARG A 68 -9.44 -10.20 1.70
C ARG A 68 -8.53 -9.92 0.49
N CYS A 69 -7.29 -9.57 0.77
CA CYS A 69 -6.22 -9.37 -0.21
C CYS A 69 -4.91 -10.01 0.29
N ALA A 70 -3.84 -9.91 -0.50
CA ALA A 70 -2.57 -10.49 -0.13
C ALA A 70 -2.08 -10.00 1.24
N HIS A 71 -1.66 -10.93 2.09
CA HIS A 71 -1.07 -10.68 3.42
C HIS A 71 -1.97 -9.88 4.38
N SER A 72 -3.30 -9.90 4.20
CA SER A 72 -4.25 -9.13 5.03
C SER A 72 -4.16 -9.49 6.52
N GLU A 73 -3.80 -10.73 6.85
CA GLU A 73 -3.61 -11.20 8.21
C GLU A 73 -2.56 -10.41 8.99
N LEU A 74 -1.60 -9.78 8.30
CA LEU A 74 -0.63 -8.89 8.94
C LEU A 74 -1.26 -7.55 9.32
N TRP A 75 -2.11 -6.98 8.47
CA TRP A 75 -2.86 -5.78 8.83
C TRP A 75 -3.76 -6.04 10.04
N ASP A 76 -4.43 -7.18 10.05
CA ASP A 76 -5.34 -7.60 11.12
C ASP A 76 -4.65 -7.68 12.48
N ARG A 77 -3.41 -8.20 12.50
CA ARG A 77 -2.61 -8.34 13.71
C ARG A 77 -2.34 -7.00 14.39
N TYR A 78 -2.17 -5.93 13.60
CA TYR A 78 -1.83 -4.59 14.09
C TYR A 78 -3.01 -3.63 14.10
N PHE A 79 -4.18 -4.04 13.64
CA PHE A 79 -5.36 -3.20 13.66
C PHE A 79 -5.81 -2.95 15.10
N ILE A 80 -5.92 -1.66 15.45
CA ILE A 80 -6.49 -1.20 16.71
C ILE A 80 -7.94 -0.78 16.42
N PRO A 81 -8.95 -1.34 17.12
CA PRO A 81 -10.33 -0.93 16.94
C PRO A 81 -10.52 0.57 17.14
N ASP A 82 -11.32 1.17 16.28
CA ASP A 82 -11.67 2.59 16.40
C ASP A 82 -12.43 2.82 17.72
N PRO A 83 -11.90 3.65 18.64
CA PRO A 83 -12.54 3.91 19.94
C PRO A 83 -13.89 4.62 19.78
N THR A 84 -14.16 5.26 18.65
CA THR A 84 -15.44 5.93 18.35
C THR A 84 -16.46 5.01 17.69
N ALA A 85 -16.05 3.79 17.32
CA ALA A 85 -16.85 2.80 16.61
C ALA A 85 -17.44 3.25 15.26
N GLN A 86 -16.98 4.37 14.70
CA GLN A 86 -17.40 4.87 13.38
C GLN A 86 -16.80 4.03 12.25
N PHE A 87 -15.61 3.49 12.47
CA PHE A 87 -14.94 2.60 11.54
C PHE A 87 -14.98 1.15 12.00
N ARG A 88 -15.38 0.26 11.09
CA ARG A 88 -15.25 -1.18 11.23
C ARG A 88 -14.73 -1.76 9.91
N PRO A 89 -13.73 -2.66 9.94
CA PRO A 89 -13.29 -3.34 8.74
C PRO A 89 -14.47 -4.06 8.06
N ALA A 90 -14.78 -3.67 6.83
CA ALA A 90 -15.78 -4.35 6.03
C ALA A 90 -15.17 -5.66 5.54
N ARG A 91 -15.71 -6.80 5.99
CA ARG A 91 -15.32 -8.11 5.47
C ARG A 91 -16.56 -8.85 5.03
N LYS A 92 -16.63 -9.18 3.75
CA LYS A 92 -17.58 -10.19 3.29
C LYS A 92 -17.19 -11.51 3.96
N ARG A 93 -18.10 -12.09 4.74
CA ARG A 93 -18.02 -13.50 5.13
C ARG A 93 -18.06 -14.30 3.84
N GLY A 94 -17.00 -15.04 3.55
CA GLY A 94 -17.04 -16.11 2.55
C GLY A 94 -17.85 -17.28 3.07
#